data_AF-A0A7I9ZKE6-F1
#
_entry.id   AF-A0A7I9ZKE6-F1
#
_cell.length_a   1.000
_cell.length_b   1.000
_cell.length_c   1.000
_cell.angle_alpha   90.00
_cell.angle_beta   90.00
_cell.angle_gamma   90.00
#
_symmetry.space_group_name_H-M   'P 1'
#
loop_
_entity.id
_entity.type
_entity.pdbx_description
1 polymer ?
#
loop_
_entity_poly.entity_id
_entity_poly.type
_entity_poly.pdbx_seq_one_letter_code
_entity_poly.pdbx_strand_id
1 'polypeptide(L)'
;METRIARIAETTLAEQQFVTPIDVLIGLGWLAQPNVERWQRGRVSSLDRCVQVDADKTAAVLAALETWARDRGLQPWDTDYGDLQFTDGGEAAAERDFRTRWAAADHPAPAAPKKRSRELTVIAALSSWTCASCGEDGDLLLQTKAGPLCLDCADLGHLVFLPSGDAALTRRAKKASRLSAVVVLWSLRRKHYERQGILAENEAIEQAAQQCLEDADARAVRRSHDQARRAAVDEKFRDDARHRVRDRVDAVLDTWRAGVVNLD
;
A
#
# COMPACT_ATOMS: atom_id res chain seq x y z
N MET A 1 12.59 -19.40 25.69
CA MET A 1 11.82 -18.50 24.82
C MET A 1 11.55 -17.18 25.53
N GLU A 2 10.99 -17.23 26.74
CA GLU A 2 10.70 -16.07 27.59
C GLU A 2 11.87 -15.10 27.79
N THR A 3 13.09 -15.59 28.06
CA THR A 3 14.28 -14.72 28.18
C THR A 3 14.57 -13.92 26.90
N ARG A 4 14.29 -14.50 25.73
CA ARG A 4 14.49 -13.84 24.44
C ARG A 4 13.39 -12.79 24.19
N ILE A 5 12.14 -13.12 24.53
CA ILE A 5 11.00 -12.18 24.48
C ILE A 5 11.29 -10.98 25.38
N ALA A 6 11.69 -11.22 26.64
CA ALA A 6 11.99 -10.18 27.61
C ALA A 6 13.09 -9.23 27.10
N ARG A 7 14.17 -9.78 26.55
CA ARG A 7 15.26 -8.98 25.98
C ARG A 7 14.80 -8.12 24.80
N ILE A 8 14.02 -8.69 23.87
CA ILE A 8 13.47 -7.93 22.73
C ILE A 8 12.57 -6.81 23.24
N ALA A 9 11.64 -7.15 24.14
CA ALA A 9 10.70 -6.20 24.70
C ALA A 9 11.38 -5.09 25.50
N GLU A 10 12.46 -5.37 26.25
CA GLU A 10 13.26 -4.36 26.93
C GLU A 10 13.95 -3.40 25.96
N THR A 11 14.61 -3.92 24.92
CA THR A 11 15.25 -3.09 23.90
C THR A 11 14.22 -2.20 23.21
N THR A 12 13.10 -2.79 22.76
CA THR A 12 12.01 -2.06 22.10
C THR A 12 11.41 -1.00 23.01
N LEU A 13 11.12 -1.32 24.27
CA LEU A 13 10.58 -0.37 25.24
C LEU A 13 11.55 0.82 25.47
N ALA A 14 12.86 0.57 25.52
CA ALA A 14 13.85 1.62 25.68
C ALA A 14 13.95 2.55 24.45
N GLU A 15 13.74 2.01 23.24
CA GLU A 15 13.85 2.76 21.98
C GLU A 15 12.60 3.60 21.67
N GLN A 16 11.39 3.05 21.85
CA GLN A 16 10.15 3.68 21.43
C GLN A 16 9.13 3.93 22.55
N GLN A 17 9.45 3.57 23.80
CA GLN A 17 8.61 3.75 25.00
C GLN A 17 7.32 2.89 25.04
N PHE A 18 7.13 1.98 24.09
CA PHE A 18 6.08 0.97 24.08
C PHE A 18 6.56 -0.32 23.41
N VAL A 19 5.84 -1.42 23.62
CA VAL A 19 6.09 -2.71 22.95
C VAL A 19 4.78 -3.26 22.39
N THR A 20 4.80 -3.71 21.13
CA THR A 20 3.67 -4.41 20.51
C THR A 20 4.01 -5.89 20.28
N PRO A 21 2.99 -6.75 20.11
CA PRO A 21 3.18 -8.11 19.65
C PRO A 21 3.97 -8.23 18.33
N ILE A 22 3.75 -7.28 17.40
CA ILE A 22 4.44 -7.26 16.11
C ILE A 22 5.95 -7.08 16.32
N ASP A 23 6.37 -6.20 17.24
CA ASP A 23 7.79 -5.96 17.54
C ASP A 23 8.48 -7.24 18.04
N VAL A 24 7.81 -7.98 18.93
CA VAL A 24 8.32 -9.24 19.47
C VAL A 24 8.43 -10.29 18.37
N LEU A 25 7.42 -10.44 17.51
CA LEU A 25 7.46 -11.39 16.40
C LEU A 25 8.58 -11.06 15.39
N ILE A 26 8.84 -9.76 15.14
CA ILE A 26 9.97 -9.31 14.33
C ILE A 26 11.31 -9.64 15.01
N GLY A 27 11.47 -9.29 16.29
CA GLY A 27 12.71 -9.55 17.03
C GLY A 27 13.02 -11.06 17.20
N LEU A 28 11.98 -11.90 17.22
CA LEU A 28 12.14 -13.36 17.19
C LEU A 28 12.53 -13.88 15.80
N GLY A 29 12.34 -13.09 14.74
CA GLY A 29 12.54 -13.47 13.36
C GLY A 29 11.39 -14.29 12.78
N TRP A 30 10.24 -14.33 13.46
CA TRP A 30 9.05 -15.08 13.02
C TRP A 30 8.17 -14.29 12.05
N LEU A 31 8.39 -12.98 11.98
CA LEU A 31 7.71 -12.05 11.08
C LEU A 31 8.74 -11.09 10.49
N ALA A 32 8.75 -10.95 9.16
CA ALA A 32 9.65 -10.03 8.49
C ALA A 32 8.98 -8.66 8.28
N GLN A 33 9.71 -7.56 8.50
CA GLN A 33 9.21 -6.19 8.31
C GLN A 33 8.52 -5.97 6.94
N PRO A 34 9.05 -6.47 5.80
CA PRO A 34 8.37 -6.33 4.51
C PRO A 34 7.00 -7.00 4.45
N ASN A 35 6.76 -8.06 5.23
CA ASN A 35 5.47 -8.72 5.29
C ASN A 35 4.46 -7.91 6.10
N VAL A 36 4.90 -7.26 7.17
CA VAL A 36 4.08 -6.29 7.93
C VAL A 36 3.62 -5.17 7.00
N GLU A 37 4.53 -4.61 6.19
CA GLU A 37 4.17 -3.59 5.20
C GLU A 37 3.18 -4.10 4.15
N ARG A 38 3.33 -5.35 3.67
CA ARG A 38 2.38 -5.96 2.73
C ARG A 38 0.99 -6.12 3.34
N TRP A 39 0.93 -6.57 4.59
CA TRP A 39 -0.31 -6.71 5.35
C TRP A 39 -0.97 -5.36 5.64
N GLN A 40 -0.22 -4.36 6.12
CA GLN A 40 -0.73 -2.99 6.29
C GLN A 40 -1.19 -2.37 4.96
N ARG A 41 -0.60 -2.80 3.84
CA ARG A 41 -1.05 -2.48 2.47
C ARG A 41 -2.13 -3.46 1.97
N GLY A 42 -2.81 -4.22 2.81
CA GLY A 42 -3.92 -5.12 2.44
C GLY A 42 -3.60 -6.07 1.28
N ARG A 43 -2.32 -6.40 1.05
CA ARG A 43 -1.89 -7.38 0.05
C ARG A 43 -2.00 -8.81 0.57
N VAL A 44 -2.22 -8.94 1.88
CA VAL A 44 -2.44 -10.19 2.61
C VAL A 44 -3.68 -9.97 3.47
N SER A 45 -4.57 -10.94 3.53
CA SER A 45 -5.86 -10.85 4.23
C SER A 45 -5.71 -10.80 5.75
N SER A 46 -4.72 -11.50 6.30
CA SER A 46 -4.44 -11.59 7.73
C SER A 46 -2.92 -11.64 8.00
N LEU A 47 -2.48 -11.21 9.18
CA LEU A 47 -1.05 -11.14 9.51
C LEU A 47 -0.43 -12.54 9.71
N ASP A 48 -1.16 -13.45 10.33
CA ASP A 48 -0.76 -14.84 10.63
C ASP A 48 -0.26 -15.61 9.38
N ARG A 49 -0.81 -15.34 8.20
CA ARG A 49 -0.35 -15.90 6.91
C ARG A 49 1.10 -15.55 6.56
N CYS A 50 1.65 -14.54 7.22
CA CYS A 50 3.04 -14.11 7.07
C CYS A 50 3.94 -14.54 8.22
N VAL A 51 3.37 -15.07 9.29
CA VAL A 51 4.10 -15.56 10.46
C VAL A 51 4.64 -16.96 10.16
N GLN A 52 5.91 -17.21 10.47
CA GLN A 52 6.61 -18.45 10.12
C GLN A 52 6.35 -19.61 11.10
N VAL A 53 5.48 -19.40 12.09
CA VAL A 53 5.13 -20.39 13.11
C VAL A 53 3.62 -20.58 13.16
N ASP A 54 3.19 -21.68 13.80
CA ASP A 54 1.79 -22.00 14.05
C ASP A 54 1.12 -21.02 15.04
N ALA A 55 -0.22 -21.06 15.07
CA ALA A 55 -1.05 -20.20 15.91
C ALA A 55 -0.79 -20.42 17.41
N ASP A 56 -0.56 -21.67 17.84
CA ASP A 56 -0.32 -22.00 19.24
C ASP A 56 0.97 -21.36 19.77
N LYS A 57 2.06 -21.41 18.99
CA LYS A 57 3.31 -20.71 19.34
C LYS A 57 3.14 -19.21 19.36
N THR A 58 2.33 -18.68 18.44
CA THR A 58 2.05 -17.24 18.38
C THR A 58 1.28 -16.79 19.63
N ALA A 59 0.26 -17.54 20.03
CA ALA A 59 -0.50 -17.33 21.27
C ALA A 59 0.40 -17.43 22.51
N ALA A 60 1.31 -18.40 22.56
CA ALA A 60 2.25 -18.54 23.67
C ALA A 60 3.18 -17.33 23.81
N VAL A 61 3.63 -16.72 22.69
CA VAL A 61 4.44 -15.49 22.72
C VAL A 61 3.63 -14.29 23.21
N LEU A 62 2.38 -14.15 22.76
CA LEU A 62 1.46 -13.10 23.21
C LEU A 62 1.25 -13.16 24.73
N ALA A 63 0.94 -14.33 25.27
CA ALA A 63 0.76 -14.55 26.71
C ALA A 63 2.04 -14.28 27.51
N ALA A 64 3.21 -14.68 26.98
CA ALA A 64 4.49 -14.41 27.62
C ALA A 64 4.84 -12.91 27.64
N LEU A 65 4.53 -12.18 26.56
CA LEU A 65 4.69 -10.72 26.50
C LEU A 65 3.80 -10.03 27.53
N GLU A 66 2.54 -10.44 27.61
CA GLU A 66 1.57 -9.91 28.58
C GLU A 66 2.04 -10.14 30.03
N THR A 67 2.53 -11.33 30.35
CA THR A 67 3.09 -11.65 31.67
C THR A 67 4.29 -10.75 31.99
N TRP A 68 5.24 -10.65 31.06
CA TRP A 68 6.42 -9.78 31.18
C TRP A 68 6.06 -8.31 31.40
N ALA A 69 5.02 -7.82 30.73
CA ALA A 69 4.58 -6.43 30.80
C ALA A 69 3.93 -6.11 32.15
N ARG A 70 3.08 -7.03 32.65
CA ARG A 70 2.47 -6.90 33.98
C ARG A 70 3.50 -6.91 35.10
N ASP A 71 4.50 -7.77 35.02
CA ASP A 71 5.61 -7.82 36.00
C ASP A 71 6.38 -6.50 36.07
N ARG A 72 6.34 -5.69 35.00
CA ARG A 72 6.95 -4.35 34.91
C ARG A 72 5.98 -3.20 35.19
N GLY A 73 4.73 -3.50 35.55
CA GLY A 73 3.70 -2.48 35.81
C GLY A 73 3.25 -1.70 34.57
N LEU A 74 3.51 -2.22 33.36
CA LEU A 74 3.02 -1.61 32.12
C LEU A 74 1.51 -1.80 31.99
N GLN A 75 0.86 -0.81 31.39
CA GLN A 75 -0.57 -0.86 31.13
C GLN A 75 -0.85 -1.35 29.69
N PRO A 76 -1.95 -2.10 29.49
CA PRO A 76 -2.42 -2.44 28.16
C PRO A 76 -3.11 -1.24 27.52
N TRP A 77 -2.82 -1.00 26.25
CA TRP A 77 -3.49 0.01 25.46
C TRP A 77 -3.88 -0.58 24.10
N ASP A 78 -5.06 -0.24 23.60
CA ASP A 78 -5.48 -0.65 22.26
C ASP A 78 -4.75 0.19 21.19
N THR A 79 -4.42 -0.45 20.07
CA THR A 79 -3.88 0.22 18.89
C THR A 79 -4.88 0.11 17.74
N ASP A 80 -5.31 1.24 17.18
CA ASP A 80 -6.25 1.26 16.05
C ASP A 80 -5.56 0.81 14.74
N TYR A 81 -5.69 -0.47 14.42
CA TYR A 81 -5.29 -1.04 13.13
C TYR A 81 -6.37 -0.95 12.05
N GLY A 82 -7.50 -0.30 12.32
CA GLY A 82 -8.66 -0.22 11.43
C GLY A 82 -9.26 -1.59 11.13
N ASP A 83 -9.52 -1.84 9.84
CA ASP A 83 -10.13 -3.08 9.34
C ASP A 83 -9.11 -4.23 9.12
N LEU A 84 -7.84 -4.04 9.49
CA LEU A 84 -6.84 -5.09 9.35
C LEU A 84 -7.14 -6.23 10.32
N GLN A 85 -7.01 -7.46 9.81
CA GLN A 85 -7.16 -8.69 10.58
C GLN A 85 -5.78 -9.28 10.89
N PHE A 86 -5.60 -9.76 12.11
CA PHE A 86 -4.38 -10.45 12.54
C PHE A 86 -4.46 -11.95 12.29
N THR A 87 -5.62 -12.55 12.53
CA THR A 87 -5.84 -14.00 12.38
C THR A 87 -6.83 -14.30 11.27
N ASP A 88 -6.65 -15.45 10.61
CA ASP A 88 -7.64 -15.98 9.68
C ASP A 88 -8.94 -16.31 10.44
N GLY A 89 -10.07 -15.76 10.00
CA GLY A 89 -11.36 -15.88 10.68
C GLY A 89 -11.66 -14.80 11.72
N GLY A 90 -10.65 -14.02 12.16
CA GLY A 90 -10.85 -12.82 12.98
C GLY A 90 -11.47 -13.08 14.36
N GLU A 91 -10.98 -14.10 15.07
CA GLU A 91 -11.45 -14.41 16.42
C GLU A 91 -11.20 -13.22 17.37
N ALA A 92 -12.26 -12.72 18.00
CA ALA A 92 -12.23 -11.46 18.73
C ALA A 92 -11.22 -11.42 19.89
N ALA A 93 -10.92 -12.55 20.53
CA ALA A 93 -9.91 -12.61 21.60
C ALA A 93 -8.50 -12.45 21.03
N ALA A 94 -8.12 -13.28 20.06
CA ALA A 94 -6.81 -13.20 19.41
C ALA A 94 -6.58 -11.83 18.76
N GLU A 95 -7.60 -11.26 18.11
CA GLU A 95 -7.53 -9.91 17.53
C GLU A 95 -7.22 -8.83 18.59
N ARG A 96 -7.81 -8.92 19.79
CA ARG A 96 -7.50 -7.98 20.89
C ARG A 96 -6.08 -8.17 21.42
N ASP A 97 -5.63 -9.41 21.56
CA ASP A 97 -4.28 -9.71 22.06
C ASP A 97 -3.21 -9.10 21.14
N PHE A 98 -3.42 -9.21 19.82
CA PHE A 98 -2.55 -8.58 18.83
C PHE A 98 -2.60 -7.04 18.82
N ARG A 99 -3.79 -6.45 19.06
CA ARG A 99 -3.97 -4.99 19.09
C ARG A 99 -3.42 -4.34 20.36
N THR A 100 -3.22 -5.13 21.41
CA THR A 100 -2.75 -4.65 22.71
C THR A 100 -1.28 -4.29 22.64
N ARG A 101 -0.95 -3.01 22.81
CA ARG A 101 0.40 -2.53 23.11
C ARG A 101 0.59 -2.39 24.61
N TRP A 102 1.82 -2.53 25.06
CA TRP A 102 2.20 -2.38 26.47
C TRP A 102 3.08 -1.14 26.63
N ALA A 103 2.65 -0.21 27.48
CA ALA A 103 3.35 1.05 27.74
C ALA A 103 3.00 1.60 29.12
N ALA A 104 3.86 2.47 29.66
CA ALA A 104 3.60 3.15 30.92
C ALA A 104 2.52 4.24 30.80
N ALA A 105 2.34 4.80 29.59
CA ALA A 105 1.38 5.85 29.29
C ALA A 105 0.73 5.62 27.92
N ASP A 106 -0.37 6.34 27.67
CA ASP A 106 -1.06 6.29 26.37
C ASP A 106 -0.15 6.77 25.24
N HIS A 107 0.74 7.72 25.50
CA HIS A 107 1.67 8.26 24.51
C HIS A 107 3.12 8.05 24.93
N PRO A 108 4.04 7.78 23.99
CA PRO A 108 3.82 7.67 22.54
C PRO A 108 3.10 6.36 22.15
N ALA A 109 2.32 6.44 21.07
CA ALA A 109 1.63 5.31 20.47
C ALA A 109 2.20 5.03 19.06
N PRO A 110 2.10 3.79 18.55
CA PRO A 110 2.42 3.50 17.16
C PRO A 110 1.65 4.44 16.23
N ALA A 111 2.31 4.92 15.18
CA ALA A 111 1.59 5.66 14.14
C ALA A 111 0.53 4.72 13.54
N ALA A 112 -0.75 5.09 13.73
CA ALA A 112 -1.85 4.29 13.22
C ALA A 112 -1.60 3.99 11.73
N PRO A 113 -1.73 2.73 11.29
CA PRO A 113 -1.59 2.40 9.87
C PRO A 113 -2.52 3.32 9.10
N LYS A 114 -1.97 4.01 8.08
CA LYS A 114 -2.75 4.97 7.30
C LYS A 114 -4.01 4.26 6.80
N LYS A 115 -5.18 4.62 7.36
CA LYS A 115 -6.47 4.11 6.89
C LYS A 115 -6.48 4.36 5.41
N ARG A 116 -6.47 3.29 4.62
CA ARG A 116 -6.73 3.44 3.19
C ARG A 116 -8.14 3.98 3.16
N SER A 117 -8.33 5.24 2.74
CA SER A 117 -9.58 5.60 2.09
C SER A 117 -9.72 4.55 1.01
N ARG A 118 -10.63 3.58 1.19
CA ARG A 118 -10.87 2.54 0.20
C ARG A 118 -11.41 3.30 -1.01
N GLU A 119 -10.50 3.72 -1.88
CA GLU A 119 -10.87 4.25 -3.18
C GLU A 119 -11.66 3.13 -3.84
N LEU A 120 -12.97 3.35 -3.97
CA LEU A 120 -13.88 2.37 -4.52
C LEU A 120 -13.32 1.94 -5.88
N THR A 121 -13.28 0.65 -6.14
CA THR A 121 -12.75 0.11 -7.38
C THR A 121 -13.88 -0.58 -8.12
N VAL A 122 -14.27 -0.01 -9.24
CA VAL A 122 -15.27 -0.53 -10.17
C VAL A 122 -14.53 -1.21 -11.32
N ILE A 123 -15.02 -2.38 -11.74
CA ILE A 123 -14.43 -3.18 -12.80
C ILE A 123 -15.28 -3.00 -14.05
N ALA A 124 -14.63 -2.66 -15.16
CA ALA A 124 -15.22 -2.74 -16.49
C ALA A 124 -15.27 -4.19 -16.95
N ALA A 125 -16.45 -4.65 -17.33
CA ALA A 125 -16.70 -6.02 -17.71
C ALA A 125 -16.12 -6.34 -19.10
N LEU A 126 -15.46 -7.49 -19.23
CA LEU A 126 -15.01 -8.06 -20.52
C LEU A 126 -16.00 -9.10 -21.08
N SER A 127 -16.87 -9.62 -20.22
CA SER A 127 -17.85 -10.65 -20.52
C SER A 127 -19.16 -10.29 -19.84
N SER A 128 -20.26 -10.89 -20.28
CA SER A 128 -21.55 -10.76 -19.60
C SER A 128 -21.44 -11.21 -18.14
N TRP A 129 -22.20 -10.55 -17.28
CA TRP A 129 -22.34 -10.87 -15.87
C TRP A 129 -23.73 -10.40 -15.42
N THR A 130 -24.15 -10.81 -14.24
CA THR A 130 -25.48 -10.52 -13.71
C THR A 130 -25.36 -9.96 -12.30
N CYS A 131 -26.08 -8.87 -12.04
CA CYS A 131 -26.15 -8.24 -10.73
C CYS A 131 -26.78 -9.18 -9.71
N ALA A 132 -26.08 -9.39 -8.58
CA ALA A 132 -26.55 -10.24 -7.49
C ALA A 132 -27.80 -9.71 -6.78
N SER A 133 -28.15 -8.43 -6.97
CA SER A 133 -29.32 -7.80 -6.34
C SER A 133 -30.53 -7.67 -7.29
N CYS A 134 -30.35 -7.10 -8.49
CA CYS A 134 -31.47 -6.87 -9.41
C CYS A 134 -31.57 -7.89 -10.55
N GLY A 135 -30.54 -8.70 -10.81
CA GLY A 135 -30.54 -9.66 -11.90
C GLY A 135 -30.29 -9.08 -13.30
N GLU A 136 -29.99 -7.78 -13.41
CA GLU A 136 -29.66 -7.11 -14.67
C GLU A 136 -28.16 -7.23 -15.00
N ASP A 137 -27.81 -7.09 -16.28
CA ASP A 137 -26.43 -7.00 -16.75
C ASP A 137 -25.95 -5.54 -16.83
N GLY A 138 -24.67 -5.33 -17.15
CA GLY A 138 -24.12 -3.98 -17.33
C GLY A 138 -22.65 -3.98 -17.74
N ASP A 139 -22.11 -2.79 -18.03
CA ASP A 139 -20.71 -2.64 -18.45
C ASP A 139 -19.73 -2.46 -17.28
N LEU A 140 -20.25 -2.07 -16.12
CA LEU A 140 -19.48 -1.74 -14.92
C LEU A 140 -20.05 -2.47 -13.71
N LEU A 141 -19.17 -3.08 -12.91
CA LEU A 141 -19.54 -3.81 -11.70
C LEU A 141 -18.69 -3.42 -10.50
N LEU A 142 -19.32 -3.40 -9.33
CA LEU A 142 -18.63 -3.35 -8.05
C LEU A 142 -18.58 -4.77 -7.46
N GLN A 143 -17.38 -5.29 -7.22
CA GLN A 143 -17.23 -6.59 -6.58
C GLN A 143 -17.46 -6.45 -5.07
N THR A 144 -18.49 -7.13 -4.54
CA THR A 144 -18.77 -7.21 -3.10
C THR A 144 -18.56 -8.63 -2.57
N LYS A 145 -18.74 -8.82 -1.25
CA LYS A 145 -18.75 -10.16 -0.63
C LYS A 145 -19.96 -11.01 -1.07
N ALA A 146 -21.09 -10.39 -1.36
CA ALA A 146 -22.33 -11.08 -1.76
C ALA A 146 -22.37 -11.41 -3.26
N GLY A 147 -21.46 -10.84 -4.05
CA GLY A 147 -21.43 -10.97 -5.50
C GLY A 147 -21.20 -9.63 -6.21
N PRO A 148 -21.18 -9.62 -7.55
CA PRO A 148 -21.05 -8.39 -8.32
C PRO A 148 -22.37 -7.59 -8.28
N LEU A 149 -22.28 -6.27 -8.11
CA LEU A 149 -23.42 -5.35 -8.13
C LEU A 149 -23.28 -4.34 -9.27
N CYS A 150 -24.41 -3.95 -9.87
CA CYS A 150 -24.46 -2.84 -10.82
C CYS A 150 -24.29 -1.51 -10.08
N LEU A 151 -24.05 -0.43 -10.83
CA LEU A 151 -23.81 0.88 -10.23
C LEU A 151 -25.02 1.35 -9.41
N ASP A 152 -26.24 1.14 -9.87
CA ASP A 152 -27.45 1.54 -9.14
C ASP A 152 -27.61 0.76 -7.83
N CYS A 153 -27.49 -0.57 -7.86
CA CYS A 153 -27.55 -1.39 -6.65
C CYS A 153 -26.39 -1.14 -5.67
N ALA A 154 -25.29 -0.56 -6.15
CA ALA A 154 -24.15 -0.17 -5.34
C ALA A 154 -24.21 1.30 -4.86
N ASP A 155 -25.31 2.02 -5.13
CA ASP A 155 -25.47 3.46 -4.85
C ASP A 155 -24.42 4.36 -5.54
N LEU A 156 -23.97 3.93 -6.72
CA LEU A 156 -23.00 4.62 -7.58
C LEU A 156 -23.61 5.09 -8.92
N GLY A 157 -24.89 4.80 -9.18
CA GLY A 157 -25.55 5.11 -10.45
C GLY A 157 -25.62 6.60 -10.81
N HIS A 158 -25.50 7.48 -9.80
CA HIS A 158 -25.45 8.93 -9.98
C HIS A 158 -24.08 9.45 -10.42
N LEU A 159 -23.05 8.59 -10.47
CA LEU A 159 -21.70 8.98 -10.86
C LEU A 159 -21.49 8.81 -12.37
N VAL A 160 -20.79 9.75 -12.97
CA VAL A 160 -20.47 9.78 -14.40
C VAL A 160 -19.04 9.28 -14.62
N PHE A 161 -18.86 8.45 -15.65
CA PHE A 161 -17.55 7.96 -16.03
C PHE A 161 -16.73 9.03 -16.76
N LEU A 162 -15.60 9.38 -16.17
CA LEU A 162 -14.56 10.22 -16.74
C LEU A 162 -13.36 9.34 -17.15
N PRO A 163 -13.10 9.17 -18.46
CA PRO A 163 -11.98 8.36 -18.93
C PRO A 163 -10.64 9.00 -18.53
N SER A 164 -9.61 8.15 -18.47
CA SER A 164 -8.22 8.58 -18.35
C SER A 164 -7.77 9.37 -19.59
N GLY A 165 -6.81 10.28 -19.40
CA GLY A 165 -6.29 11.13 -20.46
C GLY A 165 -5.71 12.42 -19.90
N ASP A 166 -6.57 13.31 -19.39
CA ASP A 166 -6.12 14.51 -18.67
C ASP A 166 -5.98 14.22 -17.16
N ALA A 167 -4.72 14.08 -16.73
CA ALA A 167 -4.39 13.86 -15.33
C ALA A 167 -4.79 15.03 -14.41
N ALA A 168 -4.82 16.27 -14.90
CA ALA A 168 -5.28 17.41 -14.11
C ALA A 168 -6.80 17.35 -13.92
N LEU A 169 -7.55 17.07 -14.99
CA LEU A 169 -9.00 16.94 -14.96
C LEU A 169 -9.42 15.81 -14.01
N THR A 170 -8.89 14.61 -14.19
CA THR A 170 -9.22 13.44 -13.35
C THR A 170 -8.83 13.64 -11.88
N ARG A 171 -7.71 14.31 -11.56
CA ARG A 171 -7.34 14.62 -10.17
C ARG A 171 -8.25 15.67 -9.54
N ARG A 172 -8.61 16.72 -10.30
CA ARG A 172 -9.50 17.79 -9.81
C ARG A 172 -10.93 17.29 -9.62
N ALA A 173 -11.47 16.56 -10.60
CA ALA A 173 -12.80 15.97 -10.52
C ALA A 173 -12.90 15.03 -9.31
N LYS A 174 -11.92 14.13 -9.13
CA LYS A 174 -11.85 13.26 -7.95
C LYS A 174 -11.80 14.04 -6.63
N LYS A 175 -11.09 15.17 -6.60
CA LYS A 175 -10.95 16.01 -5.39
C LYS A 175 -12.24 16.79 -5.07
N ALA A 176 -12.95 17.25 -6.09
CA ALA A 176 -14.19 18.02 -5.94
C ALA A 176 -15.40 17.13 -5.65
N SER A 177 -15.39 15.89 -6.15
CA SER A 177 -16.48 14.92 -5.98
C SER A 177 -16.56 14.43 -4.53
N ARG A 178 -17.77 14.38 -3.98
CA ARG A 178 -17.99 13.82 -2.63
C ARG A 178 -17.80 12.31 -2.60
N LEU A 179 -18.25 11.64 -3.66
CA LEU A 179 -18.07 10.21 -3.89
C LEU A 179 -17.30 9.98 -5.19
N SER A 180 -16.34 9.06 -5.18
CA SER A 180 -15.62 8.69 -6.40
C SER A 180 -15.15 7.24 -6.36
N ALA A 181 -15.03 6.65 -7.55
CA ALA A 181 -14.48 5.31 -7.71
C ALA A 181 -13.47 5.29 -8.88
N VAL A 182 -12.49 4.42 -8.82
CA VAL A 182 -11.60 4.14 -9.96
C VAL A 182 -12.21 3.04 -10.80
N VAL A 183 -12.23 3.25 -12.10
CA VAL A 183 -12.60 2.21 -13.05
C VAL A 183 -11.33 1.51 -13.54
N VAL A 184 -11.32 0.19 -13.44
CA VAL A 184 -10.23 -0.67 -13.93
C VAL A 184 -10.76 -1.67 -14.95
N LEU A 185 -9.89 -2.08 -15.87
CA LEU A 185 -10.18 -3.12 -16.86
C LEU A 185 -9.07 -4.16 -16.81
N TRP A 186 -9.42 -5.44 -16.92
CA TRP A 186 -8.43 -6.52 -16.98
C TRP A 186 -7.69 -6.48 -18.33
N SER A 187 -6.37 -6.29 -18.29
CA SER A 187 -5.52 -6.36 -19.48
C SER A 187 -5.18 -7.81 -19.78
N LEU A 188 -5.83 -8.41 -20.78
CA LEU A 188 -5.53 -9.78 -21.22
C LEU A 188 -4.05 -9.94 -21.63
N ARG A 189 -3.46 -8.90 -22.21
CA ARG A 189 -2.06 -8.88 -22.64
C ARG A 189 -1.09 -8.84 -21.46
N ARG A 190 -1.31 -7.95 -20.50
CA ARG A 190 -0.39 -7.72 -19.38
C ARG A 190 -0.75 -8.47 -18.09
N LYS A 191 -1.85 -9.21 -18.09
CA LYS A 191 -2.35 -10.05 -16.99
C LYS A 191 -2.49 -9.29 -15.66
N HIS A 192 -2.95 -8.05 -15.71
CA HIS A 192 -3.28 -7.25 -14.54
C HIS A 192 -4.36 -6.21 -14.86
N TYR A 193 -4.95 -5.63 -13.82
CA TYR A 193 -5.93 -4.54 -13.95
C TYR A 193 -5.25 -3.22 -14.31
N GLU A 194 -5.68 -2.63 -15.43
CA GLU A 194 -5.25 -1.32 -15.88
C GLU A 194 -6.33 -0.28 -15.57
N ARG A 195 -5.93 0.85 -14.97
CA ARG A 195 -6.83 1.96 -14.67
C ARG A 195 -7.32 2.61 -15.97
N GLN A 196 -8.63 2.64 -16.16
CA GLN A 196 -9.29 3.22 -17.33
C GLN A 196 -9.78 4.65 -17.10
N GLY A 197 -10.10 5.02 -15.86
CA GLY A 197 -10.66 6.32 -15.53
C GLY A 197 -11.18 6.39 -14.10
N ILE A 198 -12.13 7.29 -13.85
CA ILE A 198 -12.85 7.42 -12.58
C ILE A 198 -14.35 7.58 -12.81
N LEU A 199 -15.15 7.19 -11.82
CA LEU A 199 -16.52 7.66 -11.64
C LEU A 199 -16.48 8.85 -10.66
N ALA A 200 -17.16 9.94 -11.02
CA ALA A 200 -17.29 11.14 -10.19
C ALA A 200 -18.65 11.81 -10.44
N GLU A 201 -19.09 12.66 -9.51
CA GLU A 201 -20.30 13.46 -9.66
C GLU A 201 -20.16 14.40 -10.88
N ASN A 202 -21.25 14.57 -11.64
CA ASN A 202 -21.23 15.40 -12.84
C ASN A 202 -20.78 16.84 -12.54
N GLU A 203 -21.33 17.44 -11.47
CA GLU A 203 -20.98 18.79 -11.03
C GLU A 203 -19.47 18.94 -10.71
N ALA A 204 -18.86 17.91 -10.14
CA ALA A 204 -17.43 17.90 -9.84
C ALA A 204 -16.57 17.80 -11.12
N ILE A 205 -17.03 17.08 -12.13
CA ILE A 205 -16.39 17.01 -13.44
C ILE A 205 -16.48 18.36 -14.15
N GLU A 206 -17.65 18.99 -14.15
CA GLU A 206 -17.87 20.32 -14.74
C GLU A 206 -17.00 21.39 -14.08
N GLN A 207 -16.98 21.44 -12.74
CA GLN A 207 -16.12 22.36 -12.00
C GLN A 207 -14.64 22.13 -12.32
N ALA A 208 -14.21 20.86 -12.40
CA ALA A 208 -12.84 20.52 -12.74
C ALA A 208 -12.47 20.89 -14.18
N ALA A 209 -13.40 20.73 -15.12
CA ALA A 209 -13.23 21.12 -16.52
C ALA A 209 -13.07 22.63 -16.65
N GLN A 210 -13.90 23.41 -15.96
CA GLN A 210 -13.82 24.87 -15.93
C GLN A 210 -12.46 25.34 -15.39
N GLN A 211 -12.01 24.81 -14.25
CA GLN A 211 -10.69 25.12 -13.69
C GLN A 211 -9.55 24.73 -14.65
N CYS A 212 -9.68 23.60 -15.35
CA CYS A 212 -8.70 23.17 -16.35
C CYS A 212 -8.64 24.13 -17.54
N LEU A 213 -9.77 24.67 -17.97
CA LEU A 213 -9.83 25.65 -19.05
C LEU A 213 -9.14 26.95 -18.63
N GLU A 214 -9.43 27.44 -17.41
CA GLU A 214 -8.89 28.69 -16.87
C GLU A 214 -7.36 28.67 -16.73
N ASP A 215 -6.77 27.53 -16.36
CA ASP A 215 -5.33 27.42 -16.14
C ASP A 215 -4.56 26.70 -17.25
N ALA A 216 -5.20 26.50 -18.41
CA ALA A 216 -4.63 25.76 -19.54
C ALA A 216 -3.27 26.30 -19.99
N ASP A 217 -3.17 27.63 -20.16
CA ASP A 217 -1.95 28.29 -20.61
C ASP A 217 -0.84 28.23 -19.57
N ALA A 218 -1.17 28.51 -18.30
CA ALA A 218 -0.23 28.39 -17.19
C ALA A 218 0.28 26.95 -17.02
N ARG A 219 -0.54 25.93 -17.32
CA ARG A 219 -0.11 24.52 -17.36
C ARG A 219 0.77 24.24 -18.58
N ALA A 220 0.47 24.81 -19.74
CA ALA A 220 1.28 24.62 -20.95
C ALA A 220 2.70 25.17 -20.76
N VAL A 221 2.84 26.38 -20.22
CA VAL A 221 4.12 27.00 -19.88
C VAL A 221 4.89 26.11 -18.90
N ARG A 222 4.27 25.71 -17.78
CA ARG A 222 4.90 24.82 -16.78
C ARG A 222 5.34 23.49 -17.39
N ARG A 223 4.53 22.86 -18.25
CA ARG A 223 4.87 21.61 -18.94
C ARG A 223 6.10 21.78 -19.83
N SER A 224 6.21 22.89 -20.56
CA SER A 224 7.37 23.17 -21.41
C SER A 224 8.65 23.31 -20.58
N HIS A 225 8.61 24.11 -19.50
CA HIS A 225 9.75 24.24 -18.58
C HIS A 225 10.14 22.92 -17.93
N ASP A 226 9.17 22.12 -17.46
CA ASP A 226 9.44 20.81 -16.87
C ASP A 226 9.99 19.81 -17.89
N GLN A 227 9.53 19.86 -19.15
CA GLN A 227 10.06 19.02 -20.22
C GLN A 227 11.52 19.35 -20.51
N ALA A 228 11.86 20.64 -20.60
CA ALA A 228 13.24 21.10 -20.77
C ALA A 228 14.13 20.65 -19.59
N ARG A 229 13.64 20.81 -18.36
CA ARG A 229 14.35 20.38 -17.15
C ARG A 229 14.57 18.86 -17.12
N ARG A 230 13.55 18.06 -17.47
CA ARG A 230 13.67 16.60 -17.54
C ARG A 230 14.64 16.15 -18.62
N ALA A 231 14.60 16.77 -19.81
CA ALA A 231 15.53 16.46 -20.90
C ALA A 231 17.00 16.70 -20.49
N ALA A 232 17.27 17.83 -19.81
CA ALA A 232 18.61 18.13 -19.30
C ALA A 232 19.08 17.11 -18.23
N VAL A 233 18.19 16.70 -17.32
CA VAL A 233 18.51 15.66 -16.32
C VAL A 233 18.75 14.30 -16.98
N ASP A 234 17.93 13.92 -17.96
CA ASP A 234 18.06 12.65 -18.69
C ASP A 234 19.34 12.61 -19.53
N GLU A 235 19.77 13.73 -20.10
CA GLU A 235 21.05 13.84 -20.79
C GLU A 235 22.22 13.63 -19.84
N LYS A 236 22.22 14.32 -18.70
CA LYS A 236 23.23 14.12 -17.66
C LYS A 236 23.27 12.67 -17.17
N PHE A 237 22.11 12.05 -16.96
CA PHE A 237 22.03 10.66 -16.54
C PHE A 237 22.58 9.70 -17.60
N ARG A 238 22.28 9.94 -18.88
CA ARG A 238 22.83 9.15 -20.00
C ARG A 238 24.35 9.30 -20.08
N ASP A 239 24.89 10.50 -19.87
CA ASP A 239 26.33 10.73 -19.88
C ASP A 239 27.03 10.10 -18.68
N ASP A 240 26.47 10.22 -17.47
CA ASP A 240 27.00 9.53 -16.28
C ASP A 240 27.00 8.00 -16.49
N ALA A 241 25.94 7.44 -17.08
CA ALA A 241 25.87 6.02 -17.40
C ALA A 241 26.92 5.62 -18.45
N ARG A 242 27.13 6.43 -19.50
CA ARG A 242 28.18 6.21 -20.50
C ARG A 242 29.58 6.20 -19.88
N HIS A 243 29.87 7.15 -18.98
CA HIS A 243 31.15 7.20 -18.27
C HIS A 243 31.36 5.94 -17.44
N ARG A 244 30.38 5.52 -16.63
CA ARG A 244 30.48 4.29 -15.83
C ARG A 244 30.73 3.04 -16.67
N VAL A 245 30.07 2.93 -17.84
CA VAL A 245 30.32 1.82 -18.77
C VAL A 245 31.74 1.88 -19.32
N ARG A 246 32.21 3.06 -19.72
CA ARG A 246 33.58 3.26 -20.21
C ARG A 246 34.61 2.89 -19.15
N ASP A 247 34.50 3.42 -17.94
CA ASP A 247 35.41 3.14 -16.82
C ASP A 247 35.47 1.63 -16.52
N ARG A 248 34.32 0.95 -16.59
CA ARG A 248 34.24 -0.50 -16.39
C ARG A 248 34.95 -1.27 -17.51
N VAL A 249 34.79 -0.84 -18.76
CA VAL A 249 35.48 -1.45 -19.92
C VAL A 249 36.98 -1.21 -19.83
N ASP A 250 37.41 0.01 -19.52
CA ASP A 250 38.82 0.37 -19.40
C ASP A 250 39.49 -0.41 -18.27
N ALA A 251 38.85 -0.55 -17.11
CA ALA A 251 39.35 -1.38 -16.03
C ALA A 251 39.55 -2.86 -16.43
N VAL A 252 38.63 -3.41 -17.25
CA VAL A 252 38.76 -4.77 -17.78
C VAL A 252 39.93 -4.87 -18.76
N LEU A 253 40.06 -3.89 -19.67
CA LEU A 253 41.16 -3.84 -20.64
C LEU A 253 42.52 -3.70 -19.97
N ASP A 254 42.62 -2.87 -18.93
CA ASP A 254 43.87 -2.66 -18.18
C ASP A 254 44.24 -3.89 -17.36
N THR A 255 43.25 -4.59 -16.77
CA THR A 255 43.47 -5.90 -16.14
C THR A 255 44.02 -6.90 -17.16
N TRP A 256 43.47 -6.90 -18.38
CA TRP A 256 43.92 -7.79 -19.45
C TRP A 256 45.34 -7.45 -19.89
N ARG A 257 45.68 -6.17 -20.10
CA ARG A 257 47.03 -5.70 -20.44
C ARG A 257 48.06 -5.99 -19.34
N ALA A 258 47.69 -5.81 -18.07
CA ALA A 258 48.55 -6.14 -16.94
C ALA A 258 48.76 -7.66 -16.77
N GLY A 259 47.84 -8.48 -17.27
CA GLY A 259 48.05 -9.92 -17.42
C GLY A 259 48.95 -10.32 -18.60
N VAL A 260 49.19 -9.40 -19.55
CA VAL A 260 50.12 -9.56 -20.69
C VAL A 260 51.45 -8.87 -20.37
N VAL A 261 52.00 -9.12 -19.17
CA VAL A 261 53.42 -8.84 -18.91
C VAL A 261 54.23 -10.00 -19.49
N ASN A 262 55.11 -9.64 -20.43
CA ASN A 262 56.02 -10.48 -21.22
C ASN A 262 56.37 -11.83 -20.59
N LEU A 263 56.00 -12.90 -21.30
CA LEU A 263 56.84 -14.10 -21.37
C LEU A 263 57.85 -13.83 -22.49
N ASP A 264 59.09 -13.52 -22.10
CA ASP A 264 60.27 -13.69 -22.97
C ASP A 264 60.40 -15.16 -23.41
#